data_AF-A0A702GFV6-F1
#
_entry.id   AF-A0A702GFV6-F1
#
_cell.length_a   1.000
_cell.length_b   1.000
_cell.length_c   1.000
_cell.angle_alpha   90.00
_cell.angle_beta   90.00
_cell.angle_gamma   90.00
#
_symmetry.space_group_name_H-M   'P 1'
#
loop_
_entity.id
_entity.type
_entity.pdbx_description
1 polymer ?
#
loop_
_entity_poly.entity_id
_entity_poly.type
_entity_poly.pdbx_seq_one_letter_code
_entity_poly.pdbx_strand_id
1 'polypeptide(L)'
;YTFCLTDNVIEAWLQENIDRVYRSMQRNEKINRALLYSNSVRADILISMAYQMGVNGLAGFNNMLVAITGQDWNNAADEMRRSIWAKQTPERAERHATVIETGQWAPVYNFVINQ
;
A
#
# COMPACT_ATOMS: atom_id res chain seq x y z
N TYR A 1 32.55 -1.12 10.36
CA TYR A 1 32.32 -2.57 10.21
C TYR A 1 31.28 -2.72 9.11
N THR A 2 31.60 -3.44 8.04
CA THR A 2 30.72 -3.61 6.87
C THR A 2 30.59 -5.10 6.63
N PHE A 3 29.36 -5.62 6.66
CA PHE A 3 29.06 -7.02 6.37
C PHE A 3 28.10 -7.09 5.18
N CYS A 4 28.25 -8.13 4.35
CA CYS A 4 27.36 -8.40 3.23
C CYS A 4 26.26 -9.37 3.68
N LEU A 5 25.01 -9.07 3.31
CA LEU A 5 23.88 -9.95 3.54
C LEU A 5 23.64 -10.82 2.31
N THR A 6 23.26 -12.08 2.55
CA THR A 6 22.77 -12.96 1.48
C THR A 6 21.32 -12.60 1.14
N ASP A 7 20.88 -12.92 -0.08
CA ASP A 7 19.52 -12.62 -0.53
C ASP A 7 18.46 -13.20 0.42
N ASN A 8 18.65 -14.44 0.88
CA ASN A 8 17.76 -15.08 1.86
C ASN A 8 17.60 -14.27 3.15
N VAL A 9 18.68 -13.64 3.64
CA VAL A 9 18.61 -12.82 4.86
C VAL A 9 17.91 -11.49 4.59
N ILE A 10 18.13 -10.90 3.41
CA ILE A 10 17.46 -9.68 2.98
C ILE A 10 15.95 -9.92 2.87
N GLU A 11 15.54 -11.02 2.23
CA GLU A 11 14.14 -11.42 2.07
C GLU A 11 13.46 -11.71 3.42
N ALA A 12 14.10 -12.51 4.28
CA ALA A 12 13.56 -12.79 5.62
C ALA A 12 13.38 -11.51 6.44
N TRP A 13 14.33 -10.58 6.34
CA TRP A 13 14.22 -9.31 7.05
C TRP A 13 13.13 -8.42 6.46
N LEU A 14 13.00 -8.36 5.13
CA LEU A 14 11.91 -7.65 4.47
C LEU A 14 10.54 -8.21 4.91
N GLN A 15 10.39 -9.53 4.93
CA GLN A 15 9.16 -10.18 5.36
C GLN A 15 8.80 -9.82 6.80
N GLU A 16 9.76 -9.88 7.73
CA GLU A 16 9.53 -9.49 9.13
C GLU A 16 9.12 -8.01 9.26
N ASN A 17 9.69 -7.14 8.44
CA ASN A 17 9.30 -5.73 8.42
C ASN A 17 7.87 -5.54 7.88
N ILE A 18 7.50 -6.24 6.80
CA ILE A 18 6.15 -6.22 6.24
C ILE A 18 5.14 -6.74 7.26
N ASP A 19 5.42 -7.87 7.92
CA ASP A 19 4.58 -8.45 8.96
C ASP A 19 4.36 -7.49 10.12
N ARG A 20 5.41 -6.80 10.56
CA ARG A 20 5.32 -5.78 11.62
C ARG A 20 4.41 -4.63 11.21
N VAL A 21 4.53 -4.14 9.97
CA VAL A 21 3.67 -3.06 9.44
C VAL A 21 2.23 -3.54 9.33
N TYR A 22 2.01 -4.74 8.78
CA TYR A 22 0.68 -5.32 8.61
C TYR A 22 -0.04 -5.51 9.96
N ARG A 23 0.63 -6.08 10.97
CA ARG A 23 0.09 -6.19 12.34
C ARG A 23 -0.27 -4.83 12.94
N SER A 24 0.51 -3.79 12.63
CA SER A 24 0.24 -2.42 13.10
C SER A 24 -0.96 -1.80 12.38
N MET A 25 -1.13 -2.08 11.08
CA MET A 25 -2.30 -1.69 10.30
C MET A 25 -3.58 -2.32 10.85
N GLN A 26 -3.55 -3.60 11.22
CA GLN A 26 -4.71 -4.32 11.78
C GLN A 26 -5.18 -3.75 13.12
N ARG A 27 -4.30 -3.11 13.90
CA ARG A 27 -4.67 -2.44 15.16
C ARG A 27 -5.37 -1.09 14.95
N ASN A 28 -5.24 -0.49 13.77
CA ASN A 28 -5.94 0.74 13.42
C ASN A 28 -7.29 0.39 12.79
N GLU A 29 -8.40 0.73 13.45
CA GLU A 29 -9.74 0.33 13.01
C GLU A 29 -10.07 0.77 11.57
N LYS A 30 -9.74 2.01 11.20
CA LYS A 30 -10.04 2.55 9.87
C LYS A 30 -9.30 1.79 8.78
N ILE A 31 -8.01 1.54 9.00
CA ILE A 31 -7.17 0.81 8.04
C ILE A 31 -7.59 -0.66 7.99
N ASN A 32 -7.85 -1.29 9.15
CA ASN A 32 -8.29 -2.68 9.21
C ASN A 32 -9.62 -2.88 8.45
N ARG A 33 -10.57 -1.95 8.61
CA ARG A 33 -11.80 -1.96 7.80
C ARG A 33 -11.48 -1.85 6.31
N ALA A 34 -10.67 -0.89 5.88
CA ALA A 34 -10.30 -0.77 4.47
C ALA A 34 -9.62 -2.05 3.90
N LEU A 35 -8.79 -2.73 4.69
CA LEU A 35 -8.19 -4.02 4.32
C LEU A 35 -9.25 -5.11 4.09
N LEU A 36 -10.28 -5.20 4.93
CA LEU A 36 -11.35 -6.20 4.80
C LEU A 36 -12.19 -6.04 3.52
N TYR A 37 -12.35 -4.82 3.02
CA TYR A 37 -13.08 -4.54 1.77
C TYR A 37 -12.18 -4.60 0.53
N SER A 38 -10.86 -4.73 0.70
CA SER A 38 -9.89 -4.75 -0.39
C SER A 38 -9.63 -6.18 -0.88
N ASN A 39 -9.37 -6.34 -2.18
CA ASN A 39 -8.75 -7.57 -2.69
C ASN A 39 -7.24 -7.57 -2.35
N SER A 40 -6.55 -8.68 -2.61
CA SER A 40 -5.12 -8.81 -2.32
C SER A 40 -4.29 -7.67 -2.94
N VAL A 41 -4.54 -7.35 -4.21
CA VAL A 41 -3.81 -6.30 -4.94
C VAL A 41 -3.96 -4.92 -4.29
N ARG A 42 -5.18 -4.55 -3.87
CA ARG A 42 -5.45 -3.28 -3.19
C ARG A 42 -4.84 -3.28 -1.79
N ALA A 43 -4.90 -4.41 -1.08
CA ALA A 43 -4.27 -4.56 0.22
C ALA A 43 -2.75 -4.35 0.13
N ASP A 44 -2.10 -4.87 -0.92
CA ASP A 44 -0.66 -4.68 -1.15
C ASP A 44 -0.30 -3.20 -1.33
N ILE A 45 -1.16 -2.42 -2.01
CA ILE A 45 -0.97 -0.97 -2.13
C ILE A 45 -1.06 -0.28 -0.76
N LEU A 46 -2.06 -0.64 0.06
CA LEU A 46 -2.19 -0.08 1.41
C LEU A 46 -0.98 -0.43 2.29
N ILE A 47 -0.48 -1.67 2.21
CA ILE A 47 0.73 -2.10 2.92
C ILE A 47 1.95 -1.30 2.42
N SER A 48 2.09 -1.13 1.11
CA SER A 48 3.17 -0.38 0.48
C SER A 48 3.18 1.11 0.88
N MET A 49 2.00 1.71 1.02
CA MET A 49 1.83 3.06 1.57
C MET A 49 2.25 3.11 3.04
N ALA A 50 1.71 2.22 3.88
CA ALA A 50 2.03 2.16 5.30
C ALA A 50 3.52 1.90 5.56
N TYR A 51 4.19 1.14 4.69
CA TYR A 51 5.63 0.91 4.75
C TYR A 51 6.42 2.20 4.46
N GLN A 52 6.00 2.98 3.45
CA GLN A 52 6.69 4.21 3.08
C GLN A 52 6.48 5.34 4.09
N MET A 53 5.25 5.58 4.54
CA MET A 53 4.87 6.78 5.32
C MET A 53 4.41 6.47 6.75
N GLY A 54 4.44 5.20 7.15
CA GLY A 54 3.95 4.75 8.44
C GLY A 54 2.43 4.57 8.49
N VAL A 55 1.97 3.75 9.44
CA VAL A 55 0.54 3.47 9.67
C VAL A 55 -0.24 4.74 10.03
N ASN A 56 0.36 5.64 10.81
CA ASN A 56 -0.28 6.92 11.17
C ASN A 56 -0.42 7.85 9.97
N GLY A 57 0.56 7.85 9.05
CA GLY A 57 0.47 8.59 7.80
C GLY A 57 -0.68 8.08 6.94
N LEU A 58 -0.78 6.75 6.77
CA LEU A 58 -1.90 6.13 6.05
C LEU A 58 -3.26 6.40 6.72
N ALA A 59 -3.33 6.36 8.06
CA ALA A 59 -4.55 6.64 8.81
C ALA A 59 -5.07 8.08 8.60
N GLY A 60 -4.21 9.01 8.15
CA GLY A 60 -4.59 10.37 7.79
C GLY A 60 -5.45 10.48 6.53
N PHE A 61 -5.47 9.46 5.67
CA PHE A 61 -6.24 9.44 4.42
C PHE A 61 -7.70 9.05 4.67
N ASN A 62 -8.39 9.81 5.53
CA ASN A 62 -9.75 9.49 5.98
C ASN A 62 -10.73 9.28 4.82
N ASN A 63 -10.74 10.18 3.83
CA ASN A 63 -11.65 10.11 2.70
C ASN A 63 -11.39 8.89 1.82
N MET A 64 -10.11 8.59 1.54
CA MET A 64 -9.72 7.41 0.76
C MET A 64 -10.13 6.11 1.48
N LEU A 65 -9.87 6.00 2.79
CA LEU A 65 -10.25 4.83 3.57
C LEU A 65 -11.77 4.64 3.63
N VAL A 66 -12.54 5.73 3.74
CA VAL A 66 -14.01 5.70 3.66
C VAL A 66 -14.46 5.23 2.27
N ALA A 67 -13.89 5.79 1.20
CA ALA A 67 -14.21 5.41 -0.18
C ALA A 67 -13.94 3.91 -0.43
N ILE A 68 -12.80 3.38 0.07
CA ILE A 68 -12.48 1.94 0.01
C ILE A 68 -13.55 1.10 0.73
N THR A 69 -13.97 1.48 1.93
CA THR A 69 -15.02 0.73 2.64
C THR A 69 -16.38 0.79 1.95
N GLY A 70 -16.64 1.86 1.19
CA GLY A 70 -17.79 1.99 0.31
C GLY A 70 -17.60 1.35 -1.07
N GLN A 71 -16.45 0.72 -1.34
CA GLN A 71 -16.05 0.18 -2.63
C GLN A 71 -16.08 1.20 -3.78
N ASP A 72 -15.92 2.48 -3.47
CA ASP A 72 -15.80 3.57 -4.44
C ASP A 72 -14.33 3.76 -4.81
N TRP A 73 -13.85 2.91 -5.72
CA TRP A 73 -12.44 2.83 -6.10
C TRP A 73 -11.96 4.05 -6.88
N ASN A 74 -12.83 4.67 -7.67
CA ASN A 74 -12.52 5.88 -8.42
C ASN A 74 -12.25 7.04 -7.47
N ASN A 75 -13.15 7.24 -6.50
CA ASN A 75 -12.97 8.28 -5.49
C ASN A 75 -11.75 7.98 -4.59
N ALA A 76 -11.52 6.72 -4.22
CA ALA A 76 -10.32 6.34 -3.47
C ALA A 76 -9.03 6.73 -4.20
N ALA A 77 -8.95 6.47 -5.51
CA ALA A 77 -7.81 6.83 -6.34
C ALA A 77 -7.64 8.36 -6.47
N ASP A 78 -8.74 9.10 -6.64
CA ASP A 78 -8.71 10.56 -6.71
C ASP A 78 -8.24 11.21 -5.40
N GLU A 79 -8.68 10.68 -4.25
CA GLU A 79 -8.19 11.12 -2.93
C GLU A 79 -6.68 10.86 -2.78
N MET A 80 -6.16 9.76 -3.32
CA MET A 80 -4.71 9.50 -3.36
C MET A 80 -3.98 10.54 -4.21
N ARG A 81 -4.49 10.84 -5.43
CA ARG A 81 -3.89 11.81 -6.36
C ARG A 81 -3.89 13.24 -5.82
N ARG A 82 -4.88 13.61 -5.01
CA ARG A 82 -5.00 14.95 -4.40
C ARG A 82 -4.19 15.13 -3.11
N SER A 83 -3.63 14.05 -2.57
CA SER A 83 -2.94 14.06 -1.29
C SER A 83 -1.59 14.79 -1.30
N ILE A 84 -1.09 15.16 -0.12
CA ILE A 84 0.28 15.67 0.04
C ILE A 84 1.31 14.62 -0.40
N TRP A 85 1.02 13.34 -0.18
CA TRP A 85 1.88 12.25 -0.60
C TRP A 85 2.07 12.22 -2.12
N ALA A 86 1.03 12.52 -2.91
CA ALA A 86 1.15 12.67 -4.36
C ALA A 86 2.02 13.86 -4.77
N LYS A 87 2.07 14.94 -3.96
CA LYS A 87 3.01 16.05 -4.21
C LYS A 87 4.46 15.66 -3.91
N GLN A 88 4.67 14.79 -2.93
CA GLN A 88 6.02 14.35 -2.50
C GLN A 88 6.60 13.25 -3.40
N THR A 89 5.77 12.29 -3.83
CA THR A 89 6.19 11.18 -4.70
C THR A 89 5.15 10.93 -5.81
N PRO A 90 5.07 11.83 -6.81
CA PRO A 90 3.98 11.87 -7.79
C PRO A 90 3.87 10.58 -8.61
N GLU A 91 4.96 10.08 -9.18
CA GLU A 91 4.92 8.88 -10.01
C GLU A 91 4.49 7.64 -9.23
N ARG A 92 4.95 7.51 -7.97
CA ARG A 92 4.55 6.39 -7.11
C ARG A 92 3.08 6.49 -6.72
N ALA A 93 2.62 7.69 -6.39
CA ALA A 93 1.23 7.93 -6.05
C ALA A 93 0.30 7.63 -7.21
N GLU A 94 0.66 8.02 -8.43
CA GLU A 94 -0.15 7.74 -9.62
C GLU A 94 -0.24 6.24 -9.91
N ARG A 95 0.88 5.51 -9.83
CA ARG A 95 0.87 4.05 -9.99
C ARG A 95 -0.03 3.38 -8.96
N HIS A 96 0.10 3.75 -7.69
CA HIS A 96 -0.70 3.17 -6.61
C HIS A 96 -2.18 3.54 -6.73
N ALA A 97 -2.50 4.77 -7.11
CA ALA A 97 -3.88 5.21 -7.36
C ALA A 97 -4.52 4.40 -8.50
N THR A 98 -3.78 4.18 -9.59
CA THR A 98 -4.24 3.37 -10.73
C THR A 98 -4.52 1.91 -10.31
N VAL A 99 -3.67 1.33 -9.45
CA VAL A 99 -3.88 -0.04 -8.94
C VAL A 99 -5.06 -0.10 -7.96
N ILE A 100 -5.27 0.93 -7.14
CA ILE A 100 -6.45 1.03 -6.27
C ILE A 100 -7.73 1.11 -7.10
N GLU A 101 -7.72 1.90 -8.16
CA GLU A 101 -8.83 2.06 -9.10
C GLU A 101 -9.18 0.72 -9.79
N THR A 102 -8.20 0.13 -10.47
CA THR A 102 -8.37 -1.09 -11.30
C THR A 102 -8.49 -2.38 -10.48
N GLY A 103 -7.86 -2.43 -9.31
CA GLY A 103 -7.72 -3.65 -8.50
C GLY A 103 -6.80 -4.70 -9.12
N GLN A 104 -5.94 -4.33 -10.07
CA GLN A 104 -5.01 -5.21 -10.77
C GLN A 104 -3.60 -4.62 -10.78
N TRP A 105 -2.57 -5.48 -10.75
CA TRP A 105 -1.19 -5.03 -10.91
C TRP A 105 -0.91 -4.54 -12.33
N ALA A 106 -1.31 -5.31 -13.34
CA ALA A 106 -1.13 -4.94 -14.74
C ALA A 106 -2.11 -3.82 -15.15
N PRO A 107 -1.70 -2.88 -16.03
CA PRO A 107 -0.38 -2.80 -16.68
C PRO A 107 0.68 -2.06 -15.85
N VAL A 108 0.33 -1.55 -14.67
CA VAL A 108 1.19 -0.67 -13.86
C VAL A 108 2.43 -1.38 -13.33
N TYR A 109 2.24 -2.58 -12.79
CA TYR A 109 3.27 -3.47 -12.31
C TYR A 109 3.16 -4.77 -13.09
N ASN A 110 4.12 -4.99 -13.99
CA ASN A 110 4.22 -6.24 -14.74
C ASN A 110 5.30 -7.10 -14.09
N PHE A 111 4.89 -8.05 -13.25
CA PHE A 111 5.81 -9.02 -12.68
C PHE A 111 6.02 -10.11 -13.72
N VAL A 112 7.23 -10.21 -14.27
CA VAL A 112 7.65 -11.42 -14.99
C VAL A 112 7.85 -12.47 -13.89
N ILE A 113 6.86 -13.34 -13.70
CA ILE A 113 7.06 -14.52 -12.87
C ILE A 113 8.01 -15.42 -13.65
N ASN A 114 9.31 -15.34 -13.34
CA ASN A 114 10.25 -16.38 -13.73
C ASN A 114 9.81 -17.64 -12.96
N GLN A 115 9.19 -18.58 -13.68
CA GLN A 115 8.95 -19.94 -13.19
C GLN A 115 10.27 -20.66 -12.97
#